data_AF-A0A1G8U287-F1
#
_entry.id   AF-A0A1G8U287-F1
#
_cell.length_a   1.000
_cell.length_b   1.000
_cell.length_c   1.000
_cell.angle_alpha   90.00
_cell.angle_beta   90.00
_cell.angle_gamma   90.00
#
_symmetry.space_group_name_H-M   'P 1'
#
loop_
_entity.id
_entity.type
_entity.pdbx_description
1 polymer ?
#
loop_
_entity_poly.entity_id
_entity_poly.type
_entity_poly.pdbx_seq_one_letter_code
_entity_poly.pdbx_strand_id
1 'polypeptide(L)'
;MPRMTALFSAALLTAGLMSAQAHAQDQSQDPAQDPSATQQPQATAEDFSDEQLQQFADASQEIAVISQDYTERLQEAEDEQAQQDVRMEANDKMVEVVEDSGLDVDTFNAIGQAIQQDPEMMQRVQEMASES
;
A
#
# COMPACT_ATOMS: atom_id res chain seq x y z
N MET A 1 -45.95 34.82 -14.67
CA MET A 1 -47.04 33.83 -14.94
C MET A 1 -47.73 34.24 -16.23
N PRO A 2 -47.83 33.33 -17.20
CA PRO A 2 -49.08 32.59 -17.40
C PRO A 2 -48.87 31.07 -17.39
N ARG A 3 -49.94 30.39 -17.01
CA ARG A 3 -50.12 28.93 -17.04
C ARG A 3 -50.73 28.54 -18.39
N MET A 4 -50.60 27.26 -18.75
CA MET A 4 -51.69 26.34 -19.14
C MET A 4 -51.26 25.42 -20.30
N THR A 5 -51.65 24.15 -20.44
CA THR A 5 -52.30 23.09 -19.63
C THR A 5 -52.44 21.91 -20.61
N ALA A 6 -51.97 20.73 -20.21
CA ALA A 6 -52.44 19.38 -20.61
C ALA A 6 -52.43 18.97 -22.11
N LEU A 7 -52.33 17.69 -22.49
CA LEU A 7 -53.28 16.61 -22.22
C LEU A 7 -52.66 15.22 -22.54
N PHE A 8 -53.02 14.23 -21.70
CA PHE A 8 -53.46 12.85 -22.00
C PHE A 8 -52.59 11.94 -22.88
N SER A 9 -52.50 10.62 -22.70
CA SER A 9 -52.84 9.61 -21.69
C SER A 9 -52.57 8.26 -22.37
N ALA A 10 -52.44 7.20 -21.55
CA ALA A 10 -52.74 5.80 -21.87
C ALA A 10 -51.69 4.95 -22.62
N ALA A 11 -50.87 4.28 -21.81
CA ALA A 11 -50.79 2.82 -21.66
C ALA A 11 -50.75 1.91 -22.90
N LEU A 12 -49.64 1.18 -23.04
CA LEU A 12 -49.67 -0.23 -23.43
C LEU A 12 -48.77 -1.06 -22.51
N LEU A 13 -49.42 -1.91 -21.72
CA LEU A 13 -48.83 -3.03 -20.99
C LEU A 13 -48.28 -4.04 -22.00
N THR A 14 -46.99 -4.38 -21.89
CA THR A 14 -46.46 -5.64 -22.40
C THR A 14 -45.59 -6.27 -21.33
N ALA A 15 -46.16 -7.25 -20.65
CA ALA A 15 -45.42 -8.25 -19.89
C ALA A 15 -44.75 -9.20 -20.89
N GLY A 16 -43.44 -9.45 -20.74
CA GLY A 16 -42.76 -10.45 -21.54
C GLY A 16 -41.25 -10.46 -21.44
N LEU A 17 -40.74 -11.44 -20.69
CA LEU A 17 -39.45 -12.12 -20.82
C LEU A 17 -38.23 -11.52 -20.08
N MET A 18 -37.81 -12.30 -19.09
CA MET A 18 -36.55 -12.26 -18.37
C MET A 18 -35.35 -12.36 -19.34
N SER A 19 -34.55 -11.30 -19.39
CA SER A 19 -33.12 -11.39 -19.68
C SER A 19 -32.48 -10.13 -19.11
N ALA A 20 -31.79 -10.26 -17.98
CA ALA A 20 -31.00 -9.20 -17.38
C ALA A 20 -29.82 -8.84 -18.32
N GLN A 21 -30.08 -7.91 -19.23
CA GLN A 21 -29.08 -7.23 -20.04
C GLN A 21 -29.32 -5.74 -19.84
N ALA A 22 -28.67 -5.17 -18.83
CA ALA A 22 -28.78 -3.76 -18.51
C ALA A 22 -27.39 -3.12 -18.49
N HIS A 23 -26.87 -2.77 -19.67
CA HIS A 23 -26.19 -1.48 -19.87
C HIS A 23 -25.97 -1.22 -21.38
N ALA A 24 -26.67 -0.20 -21.90
CA ALA A 24 -26.26 0.58 -23.08
C ALA A 24 -25.77 1.92 -22.50
N GLN A 25 -24.46 2.20 -22.50
CA GLN A 25 -23.67 2.80 -23.58
C GLN A 25 -23.97 4.30 -23.79
N ASP A 26 -23.27 5.15 -23.03
CA ASP A 26 -22.68 6.42 -23.49
C ASP A 26 -21.68 6.93 -22.44
N GLN A 27 -20.41 6.54 -22.56
CA GLN A 27 -19.26 7.40 -22.27
C GLN A 27 -18.00 6.71 -22.77
N SER A 28 -17.42 7.26 -23.83
CA SER A 28 -16.06 7.03 -24.26
C SER A 28 -15.09 7.41 -23.13
N GLN A 29 -14.51 6.41 -22.47
CA GLN A 29 -13.26 6.49 -21.72
C GLN A 29 -12.72 5.07 -21.52
N ASP A 30 -11.49 4.88 -21.98
CA ASP A 30 -10.62 3.72 -21.84
C ASP A 30 -10.82 2.90 -20.55
N PRO A 31 -11.15 1.61 -20.61
CA PRO A 31 -10.90 0.68 -19.52
C PRO A 31 -9.54 0.02 -19.75
N ALA A 32 -8.45 0.77 -19.63
CA ALA A 32 -7.14 0.19 -19.37
C ALA A 32 -7.00 -0.05 -17.85
N GLN A 33 -7.90 -0.86 -17.30
CA GLN A 33 -7.68 -1.51 -16.01
C GLN A 33 -6.70 -2.64 -16.28
N ASP A 34 -5.42 -2.37 -16.02
CA ASP A 34 -4.35 -3.37 -16.02
C ASP A 34 -4.72 -4.49 -15.04
N PRO A 35 -5.09 -5.70 -15.50
CA PRO A 35 -5.35 -6.83 -14.64
C PRO A 35 -4.04 -7.59 -14.46
N SER A 36 -3.03 -6.90 -13.92
CA SER A 36 -1.76 -7.53 -13.53
C SER A 36 -1.50 -7.34 -12.04
N ALA A 37 -2.55 -7.46 -11.23
CA ALA A 37 -2.39 -8.01 -9.89
C ALA A 37 -2.09 -9.50 -10.04
N THR A 38 -0.88 -9.80 -10.52
CA THR A 38 -0.31 -11.14 -10.41
C THR A 38 -0.33 -11.44 -8.92
N GLN A 39 -1.23 -12.33 -8.51
CA GLN A 39 -1.29 -12.84 -7.15
C GLN A 39 0.02 -13.59 -6.91
N GLN A 40 1.06 -12.86 -6.50
CA GLN A 40 2.24 -13.47 -5.93
C GLN A 40 1.79 -14.24 -4.69
N PRO A 41 2.32 -15.45 -4.46
CA PRO A 41 2.10 -16.16 -3.21
C PRO A 41 2.34 -15.20 -2.04
N GLN A 42 1.34 -15.05 -1.18
CA GLN A 42 1.45 -14.24 0.02
C GLN A 42 2.40 -14.95 0.97
N ALA A 43 3.51 -14.31 1.31
CA ALA A 43 4.38 -14.82 2.36
C ALA A 43 3.65 -14.68 3.70
N THR A 44 3.61 -15.75 4.49
CA THR A 44 3.03 -15.76 5.84
C THR A 44 4.12 -15.74 6.90
N ALA A 45 3.74 -15.55 8.17
CA ALA A 45 4.68 -15.64 9.30
C ALA A 45 5.51 -16.93 9.36
N GLU A 46 5.05 -18.02 8.74
CA GLU A 46 5.74 -19.31 8.69
C GLU A 46 6.87 -19.36 7.66
N ASP A 47 6.89 -18.42 6.71
CA ASP A 47 7.92 -18.33 5.67
C ASP A 47 9.23 -17.70 6.17
N PHE A 48 9.23 -17.14 7.38
CA PHE A 48 10.38 -16.49 8.00
C PHE A 48 10.67 -17.10 9.37
N SER A 49 11.95 -17.22 9.70
CA SER A 49 12.36 -17.68 11.03
C SER A 49 12.12 -16.62 12.10
N ASP A 50 11.94 -17.06 13.35
CA ASP A 50 11.83 -16.19 14.52
C ASP A 50 13.02 -15.23 14.65
N GLU A 51 14.22 -15.71 14.30
CA GLU A 51 15.43 -14.89 14.26
C GLU A 51 15.32 -13.75 13.22
N GLN A 52 14.85 -14.04 12.01
CA GLN A 52 14.65 -13.01 10.98
C GLN A 52 13.57 -12.01 11.36
N LEU A 53 12.50 -12.46 12.02
CA LEU A 53 11.43 -11.57 12.51
C LEU A 53 11.92 -10.67 13.65
N GLN A 54 12.77 -11.21 14.54
CA GLN A 54 13.41 -10.42 15.60
C GLN A 54 14.39 -9.40 15.01
N GLN A 55 15.27 -9.80 14.10
CA GLN A 55 16.20 -8.88 13.41
C GLN A 55 15.44 -7.78 12.66
N PHE A 56 14.32 -8.13 12.03
CA PHE A 56 13.45 -7.16 11.38
C PHE A 56 12.83 -6.19 12.38
N ALA A 57 12.37 -6.67 13.53
CA ALA A 57 11.81 -5.85 14.60
C ALA A 57 12.83 -4.84 15.11
N ASP A 58 14.07 -5.28 15.36
CA ASP A 58 15.16 -4.43 15.84
C ASP A 58 15.57 -3.39 14.78
N ALA A 59 15.81 -3.82 13.54
CA ALA A 59 16.15 -2.93 12.43
C ALA A 59 15.04 -1.89 12.16
N SER A 60 13.76 -2.30 12.26
CA SER A 60 12.63 -1.40 12.05
C SER A 60 12.57 -0.27 13.08
N GLN A 61 12.94 -0.54 14.33
CA GLN A 61 13.01 0.48 15.37
C GLN A 61 14.11 1.51 15.07
N GLU A 62 15.29 1.06 14.69
CA GLU A 62 16.40 1.93 14.31
C GLU A 62 16.09 2.75 13.05
N ILE A 63 15.51 2.12 12.02
CA ILE A 63 15.06 2.79 10.79
C ILE A 63 14.00 3.85 11.11
N ALA A 64 13.11 3.63 12.07
CA ALA A 64 12.12 4.63 12.47
C ALA A 64 12.79 5.89 13.07
N VAL A 65 13.84 5.71 13.87
CA VAL A 65 14.64 6.82 14.42
C VAL A 65 15.37 7.57 13.30
N ILE A 66 16.03 6.85 12.38
CA ILE A 66 16.68 7.43 11.20
C ILE A 66 15.67 8.20 10.36
N SER A 67 14.51 7.61 10.08
CA SER A 67 13.47 8.26 9.29
C SER A 67 13.01 9.58 9.92
N GLN A 68 12.95 9.66 11.25
CA GLN A 68 12.62 10.91 11.94
C GLN A 68 13.73 11.96 11.77
N ASP A 69 14.99 11.59 12.04
CA ASP A 69 16.15 12.48 11.88
C ASP A 69 16.25 13.06 10.46
N TYR A 70 16.19 12.19 9.45
CA TYR A 70 16.29 12.62 8.06
C TYR A 70 15.06 13.39 7.58
N THR A 71 13.89 13.20 8.20
CA THR A 71 12.72 14.06 7.93
C THR A 71 12.96 15.49 8.40
N GLU A 72 13.60 15.68 9.55
CA GLU A 72 13.98 17.01 10.06
C GLU A 72 15.04 17.64 9.16
N ARG A 73 16.11 16.90 8.83
CA ARG A 73 17.18 17.36 7.93
C ARG A 73 16.66 17.73 6.54
N LEU A 74 15.67 17.00 6.02
CA LEU A 74 15.05 17.30 4.73
C LEU A 74 14.24 18.60 4.77
N GLN A 75 13.63 18.94 5.90
CA GLN A 75 12.92 20.21 6.09
C GLN A 75 13.89 21.39 6.20
N GLU A 76 15.10 21.15 6.72
CA GLU A 76 16.15 22.16 6.86
C GLU A 76 16.96 22.38 5.56
N ALA A 77 16.92 21.45 4.61
CA ALA A 77 17.65 21.53 3.36
C ALA A 77 17.20 22.71 2.47
N GLU A 78 18.15 23.55 2.06
CA GLU A 78 17.89 24.86 1.42
C GLU A 78 17.43 24.75 -0.04
N ASP A 79 17.86 23.72 -0.77
CA ASP A 79 17.59 23.55 -2.20
C ASP A 79 17.41 22.07 -2.61
N GLU A 80 17.06 21.85 -3.88
CA GLU A 80 16.81 20.51 -4.42
C GLU A 80 18.06 19.60 -4.37
N GLN A 81 19.27 20.17 -4.49
CA GLN A 81 20.51 19.39 -4.42
C GLN A 81 20.75 18.92 -2.98
N ALA A 82 20.63 19.82 -2.00
CA ALA A 82 20.73 19.48 -0.59
C ALA A 82 19.67 18.42 -0.18
N GLN A 83 18.45 18.55 -0.70
CA GLN A 83 17.41 17.55 -0.47
C GLN A 83 17.76 16.19 -1.10
N GLN A 84 18.37 16.17 -2.27
CA GLN A 84 18.85 14.94 -2.91
C GLN A 84 19.95 14.27 -2.07
N ASP A 85 20.91 15.06 -1.58
CA ASP A 85 22.02 14.57 -0.76
C ASP A 85 21.52 13.98 0.56
N VAL A 86 20.59 14.65 1.24
CA VAL A 86 19.93 14.14 2.45
C VAL A 86 19.20 12.82 2.18
N ARG A 87 18.50 12.70 1.05
CA ARG A 87 17.81 11.45 0.67
C ARG A 87 18.79 10.33 0.38
N MET A 88 19.90 10.59 -0.31
CA MET A 88 20.91 9.56 -0.60
C MET A 88 21.52 9.05 0.71
N GLU A 89 21.92 9.96 1.59
CA GLU A 89 22.48 9.59 2.89
C GLU A 89 21.48 8.82 3.76
N ALA A 90 20.20 9.18 3.75
CA ALA A 90 19.15 8.43 4.43
C ALA A 90 19.04 6.98 3.92
N ASN A 91 19.05 6.80 2.59
CA ASN A 91 18.98 5.46 1.98
C ASN A 91 20.20 4.62 2.36
N ASP A 92 21.41 5.20 2.29
CA ASP A 92 22.64 4.50 2.68
C ASP A 92 22.59 4.07 4.15
N LYS A 93 22.11 4.94 5.05
CA LYS A 93 21.93 4.61 6.47
C LYS A 93 20.87 3.56 6.74
N MET A 94 19.76 3.59 6.02
CA MET A 94 18.73 2.55 6.14
C MET A 94 19.27 1.19 5.69
N VAL A 95 20.04 1.13 4.60
CA VAL A 95 20.68 -0.11 4.13
C VAL A 95 21.69 -0.63 5.16
N GLU A 96 22.54 0.25 5.70
CA GLU A 96 23.53 -0.11 6.73
C GLU A 96 22.86 -0.75 7.95
N VAL A 97 21.74 -0.17 8.45
CA VAL A 97 21.00 -0.75 9.59
C VAL A 97 20.42 -2.13 9.26
N VAL A 98 19.89 -2.33 8.05
CA VAL A 98 19.38 -3.65 7.64
C VAL A 98 20.52 -4.66 7.62
N GLU A 99 21.65 -4.33 7.01
CA GLU A 99 22.81 -5.23 6.93
C GLU A 99 23.42 -5.53 8.30
N ASP A 100 23.52 -4.53 9.19
CA ASP A 100 24.04 -4.68 10.55
C ASP A 100 23.13 -5.54 11.44
N SER A 101 21.82 -5.59 11.15
CA SER A 101 20.88 -6.49 11.82
C SER A 101 21.09 -7.97 11.44
N GLY A 102 21.89 -8.25 10.40
CA GLY A 102 22.11 -9.59 9.87
C GLY A 102 21.10 -9.99 8.78
N LEU A 103 20.21 -9.09 8.39
CA LEU A 103 19.31 -9.26 7.26
C LEU A 103 19.91 -8.69 5.98
N ASP A 104 19.51 -9.24 4.84
CA ASP A 104 19.65 -8.55 3.57
C ASP A 104 18.42 -7.69 3.27
N VAL A 105 18.59 -6.71 2.37
CA VAL A 105 17.55 -5.75 2.00
C VAL A 105 16.33 -6.42 1.36
N ASP A 106 16.51 -7.50 0.60
CA ASP A 106 15.40 -8.21 -0.04
C ASP A 106 14.54 -8.93 1.01
N THR A 107 15.18 -9.59 1.99
CA THR A 107 14.51 -10.26 3.11
C THR A 107 13.78 -9.25 3.99
N PHE A 108 14.41 -8.13 4.35
CA PHE A 108 13.76 -7.07 5.12
C PHE A 108 12.50 -6.55 4.41
N ASN A 109 12.59 -6.26 3.12
CA ASN A 109 11.45 -5.80 2.32
C ASN A 109 10.36 -6.86 2.19
N ALA A 110 10.71 -8.14 2.04
CA ALA A 110 9.76 -9.24 1.96
C ALA A 110 8.97 -9.38 3.26
N ILE A 111 9.63 -9.29 4.42
CA ILE A 111 8.95 -9.29 5.74
C ILE A 111 8.03 -8.06 5.85
N GLY A 112 8.50 -6.87 5.48
CA GLY A 112 7.69 -5.66 5.50
C GLY A 112 6.42 -5.75 4.65
N GLN A 113 6.49 -6.37 3.47
CA GLN A 113 5.34 -6.63 2.60
C GLN A 113 4.39 -7.70 3.17
N ALA A 114 4.93 -8.73 3.81
CA ALA A 114 4.15 -9.79 4.45
C ALA A 114 3.35 -9.25 5.65
N ILE A 115 3.98 -8.44 6.50
CA ILE A 115 3.34 -7.79 7.68
C ILE A 115 2.13 -6.94 7.28
N GLN A 116 2.18 -6.24 6.14
CA GLN A 116 1.06 -5.43 5.66
C GLN A 116 -0.17 -6.26 5.26
N GLN A 117 0.03 -7.54 4.95
CA GLN A 117 -0.98 -8.46 4.45
C GLN A 117 -1.41 -9.49 5.52
N ASP A 118 -0.61 -9.66 6.58
CA ASP A 118 -0.82 -10.62 7.66
C ASP A 118 -0.86 -9.91 9.05
N PRO A 119 -2.07 -9.68 9.62
CA PRO A 119 -2.22 -9.06 10.93
C PRO A 119 -1.66 -9.88 12.10
N GLU A 120 -1.57 -11.21 11.97
CA GLU A 120 -0.99 -12.06 13.03
C GLU A 120 0.53 -11.91 13.03
N MET A 121 1.14 -11.86 11.85
CA MET A 121 2.56 -11.55 11.69
C MET A 121 2.89 -10.16 12.25
N MET A 122 2.07 -9.15 11.97
CA MET A 122 2.22 -7.82 12.54
C MET A 122 2.25 -7.83 14.07
N GLN A 123 1.34 -8.58 14.71
CA GLN A 123 1.31 -8.71 16.17
C GLN A 123 2.57 -9.38 16.69
N ARG A 124 2.99 -10.48 16.06
CA ARG A 124 4.20 -11.22 16.44
C ARG A 124 5.46 -10.34 16.41
N VAL A 125 5.64 -9.55 15.35
CA VAL A 125 6.79 -8.64 15.22
C VAL A 125 6.71 -7.49 16.25
N GLN A 126 5.51 -6.99 16.56
CA GLN A 126 5.34 -5.99 17.62
C GLN A 126 5.68 -6.54 19.01
N GLU A 127 5.33 -7.79 19.29
CA GLU A 127 5.71 -8.46 20.54
C GLU A 127 7.24 -8.58 20.63
N MET A 128 7.90 -9.07 19.59
CA MET A 128 9.36 -9.17 19.51
C MET A 128 10.04 -7.81 19.73
N ALA A 129 9.54 -6.74 19.09
CA ALA A 129 10.08 -5.39 19.26
C ALA A 129 9.98 -4.87 20.70
N SER A 130 9.01 -5.36 21.48
CA SER A 130 8.81 -4.96 22.88
C SER A 130 9.67 -5.75 23.87
N GLU A 131 10.27 -6.86 23.44
CA GLU A 131 11.12 -7.74 24.24
C GLU A 131 12.62 -7.46 24.05
N SER A 132 12.98 -6.65 23.06
CA SER A 132 14.35 -6.21 22.72
C SER A 132 15.00 -5.28 23.74
#